data_AF-A0A439VN81-F1
#
_entry.id   AF-A0A439VN81-F1
#
_cell.length_a   1.000
_cell.length_b   1.000
_cell.length_c   1.000
_cell.angle_alpha   90.00
_cell.angle_beta   90.00
_cell.angle_gamma   90.00
#
_symmetry.space_group_name_H-M   'P 1'
#
loop_
_entity.id
_entity.type
_entity.pdbx_description
1 polymer ?
#
loop_
_entity_poly.entity_id
_entity_poly.type
_entity_poly.pdbx_seq_one_letter_code
_entity_poly.pdbx_strand_id
1 'polypeptide(L)'
;MSGEPVIPCRCCGRPLVSQLTVDETIIAAKLAPTMAEILRILADAKGHWVSSTELVDRLYPKGGPVEAQGAVRVHVHHMRKLLAIAEAAFEIGSHSNYGRRLIAVPESQRGRNATGYRLVME
;
A
#
# COMPACT_ATOMS: atom_id res chain seq x y z
N MET A 1 -1.83 28.68 10.60
CA MET A 1 -0.84 27.60 10.45
C MET A 1 -0.94 26.72 11.68
N SER A 2 -1.77 25.67 11.66
CA SER A 2 -1.92 24.75 12.79
C SER A 2 -0.80 23.72 12.75
N GLY A 3 0.19 23.87 13.63
CA GLY A 3 1.27 22.90 13.80
C GLY A 3 0.73 21.64 14.47
N GLU A 4 0.62 20.55 13.73
CA GLU A 4 0.37 19.23 14.30
C GLU A 4 1.59 18.78 15.13
N PRO A 5 1.38 18.15 16.30
CA PRO A 5 2.46 17.69 17.15
C PRO A 5 3.27 16.57 16.47
N VAL A 6 4.55 16.82 16.27
CA VAL A 6 5.50 15.89 15.66
C VAL A 6 6.13 15.01 16.74
N ILE A 7 5.89 13.70 16.69
CA ILE A 7 6.52 12.73 17.59
C ILE A 7 7.95 12.43 17.09
N PRO A 8 9.02 12.60 17.89
CA PRO A 8 10.38 12.30 17.46
C PRO A 8 10.72 10.80 17.52
N CYS A 9 11.48 10.26 16.55
CA CYS A 9 12.05 8.90 16.65
C CYS A 9 12.96 8.82 17.87
N ARG A 10 12.73 7.83 18.72
CA ARG A 10 13.59 7.54 19.88
C ARG A 10 15.00 7.08 19.52
N CYS A 11 15.21 6.66 18.27
CA CYS A 11 16.46 6.16 17.73
C CYS A 11 17.46 7.26 17.35
N CYS A 12 16.97 8.38 16.81
CA CYS A 12 17.81 9.39 16.17
C CYS A 12 17.35 10.83 16.45
N GLY A 13 16.31 11.02 17.26
CA GLY A 13 15.79 12.34 17.67
C GLY A 13 15.13 13.15 16.56
N ARG A 14 15.11 12.64 15.33
CA ARG A 14 14.47 13.31 14.19
C ARG A 14 12.94 13.20 14.30
N PRO A 15 12.19 14.23 13.88
CA PRO A 15 10.77 14.09 13.56
C PRO A 15 10.46 12.73 12.90
N LEU A 16 9.52 11.93 13.43
CA LEU A 16 8.85 10.91 12.62
C LEU A 16 7.90 11.62 11.64
N VAL A 17 8.49 12.40 10.74
CA VAL A 17 7.84 12.94 9.56
C VAL A 17 8.57 12.31 8.40
N SER A 18 8.21 11.08 8.10
CA SER A 18 8.67 10.42 6.89
C SER A 18 7.44 9.72 6.35
N GLN A 19 6.66 10.50 5.60
CA GLN A 19 5.73 9.96 4.61
C GLN A 19 6.62 9.25 3.60
N LEU A 20 6.80 7.93 3.71
CA LEU A 20 7.33 7.22 2.55
C LEU A 20 6.26 7.31 1.47
N THR A 21 6.63 7.89 0.33
CA THR A 21 5.87 7.82 -0.91
C THR A 21 5.60 6.36 -1.26
N VAL A 22 4.60 6.12 -2.11
CA VAL A 22 4.31 4.78 -2.64
C VAL A 22 5.57 4.15 -3.24
N ASP A 23 6.40 4.94 -3.93
CA ASP A 23 7.65 4.49 -4.55
C ASP A 23 8.72 4.11 -3.52
N GLU A 24 8.86 4.85 -2.42
CA GLU A 24 9.78 4.46 -1.35
C GLU A 24 9.32 3.16 -0.66
N THR A 25 8.01 2.95 -0.52
CA THR A 25 7.46 1.68 -0.01
C THR A 25 7.72 0.53 -0.98
N ILE A 26 7.58 0.77 -2.29
CA ILE A 26 7.91 -0.21 -3.34
C ILE A 26 9.38 -0.66 -3.20
N ILE A 27 10.29 0.29 -3.00
CA ILE A 27 11.73 0.02 -2.84
C ILE A 27 11.97 -0.76 -1.54
N ALA A 28 11.43 -0.29 -0.42
CA ALA A 28 11.62 -0.92 0.90
C ALA A 28 11.09 -2.37 0.93
N ALA A 29 9.89 -2.60 0.38
CA ALA A 29 9.27 -3.91 0.30
C ALA A 29 9.79 -4.77 -0.87
N LYS A 30 10.69 -4.22 -1.70
CA LYS A 30 11.27 -4.88 -2.89
C LYS A 30 10.20 -5.46 -3.82
N LEU A 31 9.15 -4.69 -4.09
CA LEU A 31 8.03 -5.15 -4.90
C LEU A 31 8.46 -5.34 -6.35
N ALA A 32 8.06 -6.47 -6.94
CA ALA A 32 8.22 -6.70 -8.38
C ALA A 32 7.40 -5.66 -9.18
N PRO A 33 7.75 -5.38 -10.46
CA PRO A 33 7.09 -4.32 -11.24
C PRO A 33 5.57 -4.39 -11.26
N THR A 34 4.99 -5.57 -11.48
CA THR A 34 3.52 -5.76 -11.48
C THR A 34 2.90 -5.51 -10.10
N MET A 35 3.59 -5.90 -9.02
CA MET A 35 3.13 -5.65 -7.65
C MET A 35 3.21 -4.16 -7.30
N ALA A 36 4.27 -3.48 -7.74
CA ALA A 36 4.42 -2.04 -7.61
C ALA A 36 3.27 -1.30 -8.30
N GLU A 37 2.91 -1.73 -9.52
CA GLU A 37 1.81 -1.11 -10.27
C GLU A 37 0.44 -1.36 -9.61
N ILE A 38 0.19 -2.57 -9.10
CA ILE A 38 -0.99 -2.85 -8.28
C ILE A 38 -1.04 -1.90 -7.08
N LEU A 39 0.09 -1.67 -6.40
CA LEU A 39 0.13 -0.77 -5.26
C LEU A 39 -0.20 0.68 -5.64
N ARG A 40 0.33 1.18 -6.76
CA ARG A 40 0.03 2.53 -7.28
C ARG A 40 -1.45 2.67 -7.61
N ILE A 41 -2.04 1.70 -8.32
CA ILE A 41 -3.47 1.69 -8.62
C ILE A 41 -4.32 1.78 -7.34
N LEU A 42 -3.97 1.01 -6.31
CA LEU A 42 -4.69 1.02 -5.03
C LEU A 42 -4.47 2.30 -4.23
N ALA A 43 -3.30 2.93 -4.34
CA ALA A 43 -3.00 4.21 -3.71
C ALA A 43 -3.78 5.36 -4.38
N ASP A 44 -3.83 5.38 -5.71
CA ASP A 44 -4.62 6.34 -6.49
C ASP A 44 -6.11 6.28 -6.17
N ALA A 45 -6.61 5.11 -5.76
CA ALA A 45 -8.00 4.91 -5.38
C ALA A 45 -8.35 5.55 -4.02
N LYS A 46 -7.38 6.13 -3.29
CA LYS A 46 -7.60 6.89 -2.04
C LYS A 46 -8.48 6.17 -1.00
N GLY A 47 -8.30 4.86 -0.85
CA GLY A 47 -9.06 4.04 0.12
C GLY A 47 -10.41 3.52 -0.39
N HIS A 48 -10.81 3.86 -1.63
CA HIS A 48 -11.94 3.22 -2.30
C HIS A 48 -11.62 1.78 -2.72
N TRP A 49 -12.68 0.99 -2.88
CA TRP A 49 -12.57 -0.38 -3.35
C TRP A 49 -12.29 -0.41 -4.86
N VAL A 50 -11.30 -1.21 -5.25
CA VAL A 50 -10.92 -1.49 -6.63
C VAL A 50 -11.21 -2.95 -6.93
N SER A 51 -12.07 -3.20 -7.92
CA SER A 51 -12.50 -4.56 -8.27
C SER A 51 -11.38 -5.38 -8.93
N SER A 52 -11.53 -6.71 -9.00
CA SER A 52 -10.56 -7.56 -9.74
C SER A 52 -10.47 -7.16 -11.22
N THR A 53 -11.63 -6.90 -11.82
CA THR A 53 -11.75 -6.54 -13.23
C THR A 53 -11.09 -5.18 -13.48
N GLU A 54 -11.40 -4.18 -12.66
CA GLU A 54 -10.80 -2.85 -12.76
C GLU A 54 -9.27 -2.89 -12.59
N LEU A 55 -8.75 -3.69 -11.65
CA LEU A 55 -7.30 -3.90 -11.53
C LEU A 55 -6.70 -4.49 -12.81
N VAL A 56 -7.33 -5.50 -13.40
CA VAL A 56 -6.86 -6.11 -14.64
C VAL A 56 -6.93 -5.12 -15.80
N ASP A 57 -8.01 -4.36 -15.93
CA ASP A 57 -8.19 -3.37 -16.99
C ASP A 57 -7.15 -2.25 -16.89
N ARG A 58 -6.84 -1.79 -15.68
CA ARG A 58 -5.78 -0.78 -15.45
C ARG A 58 -4.37 -1.33 -15.68
N LEU A 59 -4.11 -2.60 -15.34
CA LEU A 59 -2.82 -3.24 -15.58
C LEU A 59 -2.59 -3.58 -17.07
N TYR A 60 -3.67 -3.92 -17.79
CA TYR A 60 -3.63 -4.40 -19.17
C TYR A 60 -4.66 -3.66 -20.04
N PRO A 61 -4.50 -2.35 -20.27
CA PRO A 61 -5.48 -1.53 -20.99
C PRO A 61 -5.67 -1.92 -22.46
N LYS A 62 -4.78 -2.75 -23.02
CA LYS A 62 -4.84 -3.27 -24.40
C LYS A 62 -5.30 -4.73 -24.49
N GLY A 63 -5.84 -5.28 -23.40
CA GLY A 63 -6.17 -6.69 -23.27
C GLY A 63 -5.03 -7.48 -22.62
N GLY A 64 -5.35 -8.11 -21.49
CA GLY A 64 -4.41 -8.94 -20.72
C GLY A 64 -4.56 -10.43 -21.02
N PRO A 65 -3.63 -11.27 -20.52
CA PRO A 65 -3.76 -12.72 -20.57
C PRO A 65 -4.98 -13.19 -19.78
N VAL A 66 -5.57 -14.33 -20.16
CA VAL A 66 -6.77 -14.91 -19.53
C VAL A 66 -6.55 -15.17 -18.04
N GLU A 67 -5.31 -15.47 -17.66
CA GLU A 67 -4.87 -15.79 -16.31
C GLU A 67 -4.64 -14.56 -15.42
N ALA A 68 -4.79 -13.34 -15.95
CA ALA A 68 -4.46 -12.09 -15.25
C ALA A 68 -5.17 -11.97 -13.89
N GLN A 69 -6.44 -12.38 -13.79
CA GLN A 69 -7.18 -12.35 -12.53
C GLN A 69 -6.56 -13.27 -11.47
N GLY A 70 -6.11 -14.47 -11.87
CA GLY A 70 -5.41 -15.40 -10.99
C GLY A 70 -4.07 -14.85 -10.53
N ALA A 71 -3.30 -14.28 -11.45
CA ALA A 71 -2.02 -13.64 -11.16
C ALA A 71 -2.15 -12.49 -10.16
N VAL A 72 -3.14 -11.61 -10.35
CA VAL A 72 -3.45 -10.50 -9.41
C VAL A 72 -3.70 -11.02 -8.00
N ARG A 73 -4.45 -12.11 -7.84
CA ARG A 73 -4.72 -12.70 -6.52
C ARG A 73 -3.43 -13.17 -5.84
N VAL A 74 -2.54 -13.83 -6.58
CA VAL A 74 -1.23 -14.29 -6.06
C VAL A 74 -0.34 -13.09 -5.71
N HIS A 75 -0.26 -12.09 -6.59
CA HIS A 75 0.51 -10.88 -6.35
C HIS A 75 0.05 -10.14 -5.08
N VAL A 76 -1.26 -9.93 -4.92
CA VAL A 76 -1.80 -9.30 -3.70
C VAL A 76 -1.47 -10.11 -2.44
N HIS A 77 -1.54 -11.45 -2.50
CA HIS A 77 -1.15 -12.29 -1.38
C HIS A 77 0.33 -12.12 -1.01
N HIS A 78 1.23 -12.08 -2.00
CA HIS A 78 2.66 -11.85 -1.77
C HIS A 78 2.95 -10.44 -1.26
N MET A 79 2.30 -9.42 -1.84
CA MET A 79 2.44 -8.03 -1.43
C MET A 79 2.11 -7.84 0.05
N ARG A 80 1.05 -8.46 0.57
CA ARG A 80 0.73 -8.39 2.00
C ARG A 80 1.87 -8.84 2.89
N LYS A 81 2.55 -9.94 2.52
CA LYS A 81 3.71 -10.43 3.28
C LYS A 81 4.88 -9.46 3.20
N LEU A 82 5.18 -8.96 2.00
CA LEU A 82 6.29 -8.02 1.80
C LEU A 82 6.07 -6.68 2.50
N LEU A 83 4.85 -6.14 2.43
CA LEU A 83 4.46 -4.91 3.13
C LEU A 83 4.52 -5.08 4.65
N ALA A 84 4.09 -6.25 5.18
CA ALA A 84 4.22 -6.54 6.60
C ALA A 84 5.68 -6.63 7.05
N ILE A 85 6.56 -7.26 6.27
CA ILE A 85 8.01 -7.34 6.55
C ILE A 85 8.67 -5.95 6.49
N ALA A 86 8.25 -5.11 5.53
CA ALA A 86 8.69 -3.73 5.44
C ALA A 86 8.09 -2.81 6.51
N GLU A 87 7.23 -3.36 7.39
CA GLU A 87 6.47 -2.62 8.40
C GLU A 87 5.73 -1.41 7.78
N ALA A 88 5.12 -1.62 6.61
CA ALA A 88 4.38 -0.57 5.90
C ALA A 88 3.23 -0.04 6.76
N ALA A 89 3.00 1.27 6.69
CA ALA A 89 1.94 1.93 7.43
C ALA A 89 0.51 1.70 6.91
N PHE A 90 0.36 0.84 5.91
CA PHE A 90 -0.91 0.44 5.33
C PHE A 90 -0.90 -1.04 5.01
N GLU A 91 -2.10 -1.60 4.93
CA GLU A 91 -2.33 -2.97 4.50
C GLU A 91 -3.33 -3.02 3.34
N ILE A 92 -3.35 -4.15 2.64
CA ILE A 92 -4.31 -4.39 1.56
C ILE A 92 -5.52 -5.12 2.13
N GLY A 93 -6.66 -4.44 2.23
CA GLY A 93 -7.94 -5.05 2.52
C GLY A 93 -8.45 -5.88 1.33
N SER A 94 -9.20 -6.95 1.59
CA SER A 94 -9.94 -7.66 0.54
C SER A 94 -11.36 -7.98 0.96
N HIS A 95 -12.26 -7.89 -0.02
CA HIS A 95 -13.65 -8.27 0.12
C HIS A 95 -14.09 -9.00 -1.15
N SER A 96 -14.83 -10.10 -1.00
CA SER A 96 -15.23 -10.96 -2.13
C SER A 96 -15.99 -10.20 -3.22
N ASN A 97 -16.85 -9.26 -2.81
CA ASN A 97 -17.76 -8.55 -3.72
C ASN A 97 -17.24 -7.19 -4.18
N TYR A 98 -16.28 -6.59 -3.47
CA TYR A 98 -15.81 -5.22 -3.74
C TYR A 98 -14.37 -5.18 -4.25
N GLY A 99 -13.56 -6.23 -4.03
CA GLY A 99 -12.18 -6.29 -4.49
C GLY A 99 -11.19 -5.91 -3.38
N ARG A 100 -10.29 -4.95 -3.66
CA ARG A 100 -9.20 -4.57 -2.74
C ARG A 100 -9.14 -3.06 -2.52
N ARG A 101 -8.57 -2.65 -1.39
CA ARG A 101 -8.28 -1.25 -1.07
C ARG A 101 -7.06 -1.17 -0.15
N LEU A 102 -6.43 0.00 -0.09
CA LEU A 102 -5.47 0.29 0.98
C LEU A 102 -6.21 0.72 2.25
N ILE A 103 -5.75 0.22 3.39
CA ILE A 103 -6.26 0.54 4.72
C ILE A 103 -5.08 1.02 5.56
N ALA A 104 -5.26 2.11 6.30
CA ALA A 104 -4.22 2.59 7.19
C ALA A 104 -4.08 1.64 8.38
N VAL A 105 -2.86 1.23 8.68
CA VAL A 105 -2.56 0.52 9.93
C VAL A 105 -2.47 1.57 11.04
N PRO A 106 -3.25 1.46 12.13
CA PRO A 106 -3.16 2.39 13.27
C PRO A 106 -1.74 2.45 13.83
N GLU A 107 -1.28 3.61 14.29
CA GLU A 107 0.07 3.76 14.86
C GLU A 107 0.32 2.82 16.04
N SER A 108 -0.70 2.52 16.84
CA SER A 108 -0.63 1.57 17.95
C SER A 108 -0.33 0.13 17.53
N GLN A 109 -0.55 -0.21 16.26
CA GLN A 109 -0.34 -1.54 15.69
C GLN A 109 0.88 -1.61 14.77
N ARG A 110 1.59 -0.49 14.59
CA ARG A 110 2.81 -0.42 13.77
C ARG A 110 4.01 -0.96 14.55
N GLY A 111 4.87 -1.70 13.86
CA GLY A 111 6.16 -2.12 14.42
C GLY A 111 7.04 -0.90 14.75
N ARG A 112 8.04 -1.09 15.62
CA ARG A 112 8.92 0.01 16.07
C ARG A 112 9.78 0.59 14.94
N ASN A 113 9.88 -0.11 13.81
CA ASN A 113 10.61 0.31 12.62
C ASN A 113 9.66 0.65 11.46
N ALA A 114 8.35 0.79 11.74
CA ALA A 114 7.36 1.02 10.71
C ALA A 114 7.66 2.31 9.98
N THR A 115 7.85 2.19 8.67
CA THR A 115 8.05 3.33 7.81
C THR A 115 6.70 3.99 7.57
N GLY A 116 6.57 5.22 8.09
CA GLY A 116 5.30 5.88 8.33
C GLY A 116 4.57 6.31 7.07
N TYR A 117 3.26 6.15 7.08
CA TYR A 117 2.33 6.88 6.22
C TYR A 117 1.07 7.18 7.01
N ARG A 118 0.43 8.30 6.73
CA ARG A 118 -0.94 8.61 7.16
C ARG A 118 -1.74 8.67 5.87
N LEU A 119 -2.72 7.75 5.69
CA LEU A 119 -3.68 7.87 4.58
C LEU A 119 -4.45 9.17 4.78
N VAL A 120 -4.10 10.18 3.98
CA VAL A 120 -4.88 11.41 3.88
C VAL A 120 -6.04 11.08 2.95
N MET A 121 -7.17 10.74 3.54
CA MET A 121 -8.43 10.68 2.80
C MET A 121 -8.99 12.10 2.81
N GLU A 122 -8.83 12.81 1.68
CA GLU A 122 -9.58 14.03 1.38
C GLU A 122 -10.96 13.66 0.82
#